data_AF-A0A2W6Z127-F1
#
_entry.id   AF-A0A2W6Z127-F1
#
_cell.length_a   1.000
_cell.length_b   1.000
_cell.length_c   1.000
_cell.angle_alpha   90.00
_cell.angle_beta   90.00
_cell.angle_gamma   90.00
#
_symmetry.space_group_name_H-M   'P 1'
#
loop_
_entity.id
_entity.type
_entity.pdbx_description
1 polymer ?
#
loop_
_entity_poly.entity_id
_entity_poly.type
_entity_poly.pdbx_seq_one_letter_code
_entity_poly.pdbx_strand_id
1 'polypeptide(L)'
;MSHFTQVKTQIRSLEPLQTALTALGVDWKSGEAPMRGHQGASAIAEVVIEQENGYDVGFQWNGAEYALVADMQFWQQPWTVESFLNKVTQRYAIATVMSESKEQGFELSEQKVQEDGSVRLVLQRWHG
;
A
#
# COMPACT_ATOMS: atom_id res chain seq x y z
N MET A 1 -25.90 -3.71 -8.73
CA MET A 1 -24.84 -4.64 -8.31
C MET A 1 -23.65 -3.79 -7.92
N SER A 2 -22.99 -4.07 -6.79
CA SER A 2 -21.80 -3.34 -6.39
C SER A 2 -20.67 -3.63 -7.39
N HIS A 3 -20.04 -2.59 -7.94
CA HIS A 3 -18.94 -2.69 -8.92
C HIS A 3 -17.56 -2.84 -8.27
N PHE A 4 -17.51 -2.94 -6.93
CA PHE A 4 -16.24 -3.15 -6.23
C PHE A 4 -15.56 -4.43 -6.71
N THR A 5 -14.35 -4.26 -7.22
CA THR A 5 -13.42 -5.32 -7.58
C THR A 5 -12.38 -5.43 -6.49
N GLN A 6 -12.04 -6.66 -6.12
CA GLN A 6 -10.96 -6.93 -5.19
C GLN A 6 -9.75 -7.48 -5.96
N VAL A 7 -8.58 -6.90 -5.72
CA VAL A 7 -7.29 -7.40 -6.23
C VAL A 7 -6.50 -7.97 -5.08
N LYS A 8 -6.16 -9.25 -5.21
CA LYS A 8 -5.34 -9.99 -4.26
C LYS A 8 -3.93 -9.40 -4.20
N THR A 9 -3.37 -9.22 -3.00
CA THR A 9 -2.00 -8.72 -2.81
C THR A 9 -1.16 -9.74 -2.03
N GLN A 10 0.00 -9.34 -1.49
CA GLN A 10 0.76 -10.11 -0.49
C GLN A 10 1.05 -9.25 0.76
N ILE A 11 0.27 -8.19 0.95
CA ILE A 11 0.48 -7.18 1.99
C ILE A 11 -0.16 -7.69 3.27
N ARG A 12 0.63 -7.92 4.32
CA ARG A 12 0.15 -8.56 5.57
C ARG A 12 0.21 -7.65 6.80
N SER A 13 0.99 -6.58 6.71
CA SER A 13 1.19 -5.65 7.83
C SER A 13 0.68 -4.26 7.45
N LEU A 14 -0.15 -3.68 8.32
CA LEU A 14 -0.78 -2.38 8.08
C LEU A 14 0.25 -1.23 8.06
N GLU A 15 1.15 -1.21 9.03
CA GLU A 15 2.13 -0.11 9.18
C GLU A 15 3.08 0.03 7.97
N PRO A 16 3.70 -1.05 7.43
CA PRO A 16 4.48 -0.95 6.20
C PRO A 16 3.64 -0.55 4.98
N LEU A 17 2.36 -0.92 4.92
CA LEU A 17 1.44 -0.47 3.85
C LEU A 17 1.22 1.04 3.92
N GLN A 18 0.93 1.57 5.11
CA GLN A 18 0.76 2.99 5.36
C GLN A 18 2.04 3.79 5.05
N THR A 19 3.19 3.26 5.45
CA THR A 19 4.51 3.81 5.12
C THR A 19 4.73 3.84 3.61
N ALA A 20 4.34 2.77 2.91
CA ALA A 20 4.47 2.67 1.46
C ALA A 20 3.62 3.71 0.73
N LEU A 21 2.35 3.88 1.11
CA LEU A 21 1.45 4.87 0.53
C LEU A 21 1.94 6.29 0.76
N THR A 22 2.41 6.58 1.97
CA THR A 22 3.02 7.87 2.33
C THR A 22 4.26 8.16 1.49
N ALA A 23 5.14 7.17 1.30
CA ALA A 23 6.34 7.31 0.49
C ALA A 23 6.05 7.51 -1.02
N LEU A 24 4.86 7.11 -1.48
CA LEU A 24 4.37 7.37 -2.84
C LEU A 24 3.67 8.72 -2.98
N GLY A 25 3.48 9.47 -1.89
CA GLY A 25 2.73 10.73 -1.89
C GLY A 25 1.24 10.54 -2.16
N VAL A 26 0.70 9.35 -1.88
CA VAL A 26 -0.74 9.07 -1.97
C VAL A 26 -1.40 9.69 -0.74
N ASP A 27 -2.51 10.40 -0.92
CA ASP A 27 -3.33 10.87 0.20
C ASP A 27 -4.23 9.73 0.68
N TRP A 28 -4.07 9.33 1.94
CA TRP A 28 -4.75 8.17 2.51
C TRP A 28 -5.17 8.45 3.95
N LYS A 29 -6.27 7.80 4.37
CA LYS A 29 -6.81 7.86 5.72
C LYS A 29 -6.65 6.51 6.40
N SER A 30 -6.19 6.55 7.64
CA SER A 30 -6.04 5.39 8.53
C SER A 30 -7.34 5.09 9.27
N GLY A 31 -7.53 3.82 9.60
CA GLY A 31 -8.63 3.36 10.44
C GLY A 31 -9.79 2.81 9.61
N GLU A 32 -10.53 1.87 10.19
CA GLU A 32 -11.72 1.31 9.55
C GLU A 32 -12.71 2.41 9.20
N ALA A 33 -12.83 2.67 7.90
CA ALA A 33 -13.68 3.73 7.37
C ALA A 33 -14.49 3.23 6.17
N PRO A 34 -15.72 3.76 5.98
CA PRO A 34 -16.51 3.44 4.80
C PRO A 34 -15.92 4.13 3.56
N MET A 35 -15.70 3.34 2.51
CA MET A 35 -15.37 3.78 1.17
C MET A 35 -16.65 4.10 0.40
N ARG A 36 -16.65 5.21 -0.34
CA ARG A 36 -17.75 5.60 -1.23
C ARG A 36 -17.70 4.80 -2.54
N GLY A 37 -18.84 4.36 -3.04
CA GLY A 37 -18.94 3.58 -4.28
C GLY A 37 -20.23 3.81 -5.06
N HIS A 38 -20.43 3.02 -6.11
CA HIS A 38 -21.55 3.17 -7.05
C HIS A 38 -22.93 3.12 -6.37
N GLN A 39 -23.82 4.07 -6.70
CA GLN A 39 -25.20 4.14 -6.22
C GLN A 39 -25.36 4.04 -4.68
N GLY A 40 -24.42 4.64 -3.94
CA GLY A 40 -24.45 4.60 -2.47
C GLY A 40 -23.96 3.29 -1.87
N ALA A 41 -23.36 2.40 -2.66
CA ALA A 41 -22.62 1.28 -2.13
C ALA A 41 -21.45 1.77 -1.26
N SER A 42 -21.24 1.10 -0.14
CA SER A 42 -20.11 1.35 0.74
C SER A 42 -19.44 0.05 1.14
N ALA A 43 -18.12 0.06 1.25
CA ALA A 43 -17.32 -1.05 1.79
C ALA A 43 -16.40 -0.52 2.88
N ILE A 44 -16.12 -1.31 3.92
CA ILE A 44 -15.21 -0.93 5.01
C ILE A 44 -13.80 -1.34 4.63
N ALA A 45 -12.83 -0.44 4.82
CA ALA A 45 -11.41 -0.71 4.63
C ALA A 45 -10.59 -0.05 5.74
N GLU A 46 -9.45 -0.67 6.11
CA GLU A 46 -8.53 -0.15 7.13
C GLU A 46 -7.65 0.99 6.61
N VAL A 47 -7.58 1.12 5.28
CA VAL A 47 -6.99 2.26 4.58
C VAL A 47 -7.92 2.70 3.47
N VAL A 48 -8.23 3.99 3.45
CA VAL A 48 -9.08 4.61 2.41
C VAL A 48 -8.32 5.72 1.70
N ILE A 49 -8.35 5.68 0.37
CA ILE A 49 -7.80 6.67 -0.56
C ILE A 49 -9.01 7.30 -1.24
N GLU A 50 -9.31 8.54 -0.86
CA GLU A 50 -10.44 9.26 -1.42
C GLU A 50 -10.12 9.77 -2.83
N GLN A 51 -11.09 9.63 -3.72
CA GLN A 51 -10.99 10.18 -5.07
C GLN A 51 -11.98 11.34 -5.23
N GLU A 52 -11.65 12.31 -6.09
CA GLU A 52 -12.51 13.48 -6.35
C GLU A 52 -13.85 13.08 -6.97
N ASN A 53 -13.87 12.01 -7.76
CA ASN A 53 -15.07 11.46 -8.38
C ASN A 53 -16.04 10.76 -7.39
N GLY A 54 -15.67 10.62 -6.12
CA GLY A 54 -16.52 10.00 -5.10
C GLY A 54 -16.55 8.46 -5.13
N TYR A 55 -15.64 7.82 -5.87
CA TYR A 55 -15.45 6.37 -5.86
C TYR A 55 -14.13 6.09 -5.14
N ASP A 56 -14.16 5.67 -3.89
CA ASP A 56 -12.93 5.52 -3.12
C ASP A 56 -12.23 4.20 -3.44
N VAL A 57 -10.93 4.21 -3.19
CA VAL A 57 -10.04 3.05 -3.26
C VAL A 57 -9.64 2.70 -1.84
N GLY A 58 -9.48 1.43 -1.50
CA GLY A 58 -8.94 1.10 -0.18
C GLY A 58 -8.29 -0.25 -0.10
N PHE A 59 -7.70 -0.50 1.06
CA PHE A 59 -7.13 -1.80 1.39
C PHE A 59 -7.94 -2.41 2.52
N GLN A 60 -8.52 -3.57 2.24
CA GLN A 60 -9.38 -4.31 3.16
C GLN A 60 -8.69 -5.61 3.61
N TRP A 61 -8.63 -5.87 4.91
CA TRP A 61 -8.19 -7.15 5.44
C TRP A 61 -9.17 -8.27 5.09
N ASN A 62 -8.70 -9.31 4.42
CA ASN A 62 -9.53 -10.47 4.03
C ASN A 62 -9.36 -11.70 4.94
N GLY A 63 -8.64 -11.58 6.05
CA GLY A 63 -8.27 -12.69 6.93
C GLY A 63 -6.86 -13.25 6.70
N ALA A 64 -6.22 -12.92 5.58
CA ALA A 64 -4.86 -13.36 5.26
C ALA A 64 -3.94 -12.23 4.79
N GLU A 65 -4.48 -11.25 4.08
CA GLU A 65 -3.76 -10.10 3.54
C GLU A 65 -4.71 -8.92 3.28
N TYR A 66 -4.13 -7.74 3.06
CA TYR A 66 -4.83 -6.53 2.67
C TYR A 66 -5.08 -6.54 1.15
N ALA A 67 -6.31 -6.81 0.73
CA ALA A 67 -6.71 -6.74 -0.67
C ALA A 67 -6.99 -5.29 -1.09
N LEU A 68 -6.60 -4.92 -2.30
CA LEU A 68 -7.03 -3.64 -2.89
C LEU A 68 -8.49 -3.77 -3.30
N VAL A 69 -9.35 -2.89 -2.83
CA VAL A 69 -10.79 -2.84 -3.14
C VAL A 69 -11.09 -1.51 -3.81
N ALA A 70 -11.60 -1.55 -5.03
CA ALA A 70 -11.94 -0.35 -5.79
C ALA A 70 -12.94 -0.65 -6.91
N ASP A 71 -13.64 0.39 -7.39
CA ASP A 71 -14.35 0.32 -8.65
C ASP A 71 -13.40 0.67 -9.81
N MET A 72 -13.00 -0.33 -10.59
CA MET A 72 -11.98 -0.18 -11.63
C MET A 72 -12.46 0.71 -12.79
N GLN A 73 -13.77 0.84 -13.00
CA GLN A 73 -14.32 1.72 -14.04
C GLN A 73 -14.17 3.20 -13.66
N PHE A 74 -14.08 3.50 -12.36
CA PHE A 74 -13.95 4.85 -11.81
C PHE A 74 -12.58 5.07 -11.14
N TRP A 75 -11.56 4.33 -11.58
CA TRP A 75 -10.19 4.53 -11.13
C TRP A 75 -9.66 5.90 -11.57
N GLN A 76 -9.29 6.75 -10.61
CA GLN A 76 -8.85 8.13 -10.81
C GLN A 76 -7.58 8.44 -10.01
N GLN A 77 -6.60 7.54 -10.07
CA GLN A 77 -5.26 7.76 -9.51
C GLN A 77 -4.25 8.14 -10.61
N PRO A 78 -3.08 8.72 -10.26
CA PRO A 78 -2.07 9.12 -11.23
C PRO A 78 -1.47 7.96 -12.06
N TRP A 79 -1.61 6.73 -11.58
CA TRP A 79 -1.07 5.52 -12.22
C TRP A 79 -2.18 4.55 -12.55
N THR A 80 -1.95 3.63 -13.50
CA THR A 80 -2.84 2.49 -13.70
C THR A 80 -2.90 1.62 -12.45
N VAL A 81 -3.98 0.85 -12.27
CA VAL A 81 -4.14 -0.07 -11.13
C VAL A 81 -2.92 -0.98 -10.95
N GLU A 82 -2.42 -1.56 -12.04
CA GLU A 82 -1.23 -2.42 -12.04
C GLU A 82 0.04 -1.66 -11.62
N SER A 83 0.27 -0.47 -12.19
CA SER A 83 1.44 0.34 -11.86
C SER A 83 1.39 0.84 -10.42
N PHE A 84 0.20 1.20 -9.92
CA PHE A 84 -0.03 1.55 -8.53
C PHE A 84 0.31 0.37 -7.61
N LEU A 85 -0.25 -0.82 -7.87
CA LEU A 85 0.04 -2.01 -7.06
C LEU A 85 1.52 -2.36 -7.07
N ASN A 86 2.18 -2.36 -8.23
CA ASN A 86 3.62 -2.63 -8.32
C ASN A 86 4.44 -1.65 -7.46
N LYS A 87 4.09 -0.36 -7.49
CA LYS A 87 4.74 0.68 -6.67
C LYS A 87 4.49 0.46 -5.18
N VAL A 88 3.24 0.22 -4.79
CA VAL A 88 2.86 -0.05 -3.39
C VAL A 88 3.58 -1.29 -2.90
N THR A 89 3.59 -2.39 -3.65
CA THR A 89 4.29 -3.63 -3.30
C THR A 89 5.79 -3.42 -3.12
N GLN A 90 6.44 -2.68 -4.02
CA GLN A 90 7.88 -2.38 -3.89
C GLN A 90 8.16 -1.56 -2.62
N ARG A 91 7.39 -0.50 -2.37
CA ARG A 91 7.58 0.36 -1.20
C ARG A 91 7.22 -0.35 0.10
N TYR A 92 6.21 -1.21 0.08
CA TYR A 92 5.83 -2.07 1.18
C TYR A 92 6.97 -3.01 1.55
N ALA A 93 7.56 -3.71 0.57
CA ALA A 93 8.68 -4.62 0.82
C ALA A 93 9.87 -3.91 1.47
N ILE A 94 10.21 -2.71 0.99
CA ILE A 94 11.26 -1.87 1.59
C ILE A 94 10.89 -1.51 3.04
N ALA A 95 9.67 -1.01 3.27
CA ALA A 95 9.22 -0.62 4.60
C ALA A 95 9.22 -1.80 5.59
N THR A 96 8.77 -2.99 5.16
CA THR A 96 8.80 -4.22 5.96
C THR A 96 10.23 -4.60 6.35
N VAL A 97 11.14 -4.68 5.37
CA VAL A 97 12.56 -5.00 5.63
C VAL A 97 13.17 -3.99 6.60
N MET A 98 12.92 -2.70 6.39
CA MET A 98 13.44 -1.64 7.24
C MET A 98 12.92 -1.72 8.69
N SER A 99 11.63 -1.98 8.86
CA SER A 99 11.01 -2.13 10.19
C SER A 99 11.60 -3.32 10.94
N GLU A 100 11.58 -4.51 10.32
CA GLU A 100 12.09 -5.75 10.93
C GLU A 100 13.60 -5.67 11.23
N SER A 101 14.36 -5.01 10.35
CA SER A 101 15.81 -4.83 10.54
C SER A 101 16.12 -3.94 11.73
N LYS A 102 15.36 -2.84 11.89
CA LYS A 102 15.51 -1.93 13.02
C LYS A 102 15.21 -2.62 14.35
N GLU A 103 14.16 -3.45 14.41
CA GLU A 103 13.83 -4.25 15.59
C GLU A 103 14.96 -5.21 16.00
N GLN A 104 15.72 -5.71 15.03
CA GLN A 104 16.87 -6.60 15.24
C GLN A 104 18.19 -5.85 15.49
N GLY A 105 18.15 -4.51 15.57
CA GLY A 105 19.32 -3.67 15.82
C GLY A 105 20.22 -3.45 14.59
N PHE A 106 19.69 -3.67 13.38
CA PHE A 106 20.36 -3.27 12.15
C PHE A 106 19.95 -1.84 11.75
N GLU A 107 20.89 -1.11 11.18
CA GLU A 107 20.71 0.21 10.61
C GLU A 107 20.96 0.20 9.10
N LEU A 108 20.31 1.10 8.37
CA LEU A 108 20.51 1.26 6.93
C LEU A 108 21.86 1.91 6.66
N SER A 109 22.73 1.19 5.97
CA SER A 109 24.02 1.71 5.51
C SER A 109 23.94 2.25 4.08
N GLU A 110 23.18 1.62 3.20
CA GLU A 110 23.02 2.05 1.80
C GLU A 110 21.66 1.66 1.25
N GLN A 111 21.04 2.54 0.47
CA GLN A 111 19.89 2.25 -0.37
C GLN A 111 20.17 2.75 -1.80
N LYS A 112 20.07 1.85 -2.78
CA LYS A 112 20.31 2.17 -4.19
C LYS A 112 19.21 1.59 -5.09
N VAL A 113 18.65 2.43 -5.94
CA VAL A 113 17.79 1.99 -7.05
C VAL A 113 18.69 1.68 -8.25
N GLN A 114 18.53 0.50 -8.82
CA GLN A 114 19.28 0.04 -9.98
C GLN A 114 18.63 0.51 -11.29
N GLU A 115 19.36 0.41 -12.40
CA GLU A 115 18.85 0.80 -13.73
C GLU A 115 17.64 -0.03 -14.17
N ASP A 116 17.53 -1.28 -13.71
CA ASP A 116 16.39 -2.17 -13.95
C ASP A 116 15.19 -1.91 -13.02
N GLY A 117 15.29 -0.91 -12.13
CA GLY A 117 14.25 -0.55 -11.17
C GLY A 117 14.24 -1.37 -9.89
N SER A 118 15.12 -2.37 -9.74
CA SER A 118 15.30 -3.10 -8.49
C SER A 118 15.92 -2.20 -7.41
N VAL A 119 15.64 -2.50 -6.13
CA VAL A 119 16.17 -1.73 -4.99
C VAL A 119 17.09 -2.61 -4.17
N ARG A 120 18.34 -2.18 -4.02
CA ARG A 120 19.33 -2.80 -3.15
C ARG A 120 19.35 -2.06 -1.81
N LEU A 121 19.23 -2.81 -0.72
CA LEU A 121 19.38 -2.34 0.65
C LEU A 121 20.60 -3.02 1.27
N VAL A 122 21.47 -2.25 1.91
CA VAL A 122 22.59 -2.76 2.72
C VAL A 122 22.34 -2.35 4.16
N LEU A 123 22.27 -3.35 5.03
CA LEU A 123 22.00 -3.19 6.45
C LEU A 123 23.24 -3.61 7.25
N GLN A 124 23.55 -2.86 8.30
CA GLN A 124 24.71 -3.11 9.15
C GLN A 124 24.29 -3.08 10.61
N ARG A 125 24.96 -3.90 11.44
CA ARG A 125 24.78 -3.92 12.88
C ARG A 125 26.15 -3.76 13.53
N TRP A 126 26.26 -2.79 14.42
CA TRP A 126 27.48 -2.55 15.17
C TRP A 126 27.51 -3.48 16.39
N HIS A 127 28.60 -4.24 16.51
CA HIS A 127 28.96 -4.92 17.76
C HIS A 127 30.07 -4.11 18.39
N GLY A 128 29.75 -3.42 19.49
CA GLY A 128 30.73 -2.75 20.35
C GLY A 128 31.50 -3.72 21.22
#